data_AF-A0A2V7YIU7-F1
#
_entry.id   AF-A0A2V7YIU7-F1
#
_cell.length_a   1.000
_cell.length_b   1.000
_cell.length_c   1.000
_cell.angle_alpha   90.00
_cell.angle_beta   90.00
_cell.angle_gamma   90.00
#
_symmetry.space_group_name_H-M   'P 1'
#
loop_
_entity.id
_entity.type
_entity.pdbx_description
1 polymer ?
#
loop_
_entity_poly.entity_id
_entity_poly.type
_entity_poly.pdbx_seq_one_letter_code
_entity_poly.pdbx_strand_id
1 'polypeptide(L)'
;TIAWNLSQLEYMSNNFEASLDWAKLAADHGINVKSWHMAYLESLANVDVYRFSGPASERLTMRIGRPDVPRVDVMINGRKTVSGIVDSGAVLSIISQSLASSLPVHLLGNFEGTFSGLLGEPIPVHFGILEQLDLGKMSIANVPVAIMPDDKMKFLVSGKKEFKIDLLLGAHLLKEFRIELDFRRNSVTFTRVPAGARRPVADQNLFIEQFRPAIRGTINRRGWYVFILDTGSEVTFLNERQLGSLPIQVFAPKMHNATLQGLG
;
A
#
# COMPACT_ATOMS: atom_id res chain seq x y z
N THR A 1 1.61 22.87 -8.31
CA THR A 1 2.07 22.17 -7.08
C THR A 1 1.01 22.10 -5.99
N ILE A 2 0.39 23.22 -5.57
CA ILE A 2 -0.65 23.19 -4.50
C ILE A 2 -1.87 22.34 -4.87
N ALA A 3 -2.44 22.52 -6.07
CA ALA A 3 -3.57 21.74 -6.54
C ALA A 3 -3.31 20.22 -6.50
N TRP A 4 -2.11 19.79 -6.90
CA TRP A 4 -1.72 18.38 -6.83
C TRP A 4 -1.62 17.85 -5.39
N ASN A 5 -1.16 18.68 -4.44
CA ASN A 5 -1.13 18.30 -3.03
C ASN A 5 -2.55 18.18 -2.46
N LEU A 6 -3.48 19.06 -2.87
CA LEU A 6 -4.88 18.99 -2.47
C LEU A 6 -5.57 17.75 -3.05
N SER A 7 -5.29 17.40 -4.31
CA SER A 7 -5.76 16.14 -4.89
C SER A 7 -5.32 14.92 -4.07
N GLN A 8 -4.04 14.86 -3.69
CA GLN A 8 -3.54 13.79 -2.81
C GLN A 8 -4.24 13.77 -1.45
N LEU A 9 -4.51 14.93 -0.85
CA LEU A 9 -5.21 15.02 0.44
C LEU A 9 -6.65 14.49 0.34
N GLU A 10 -7.38 14.89 -0.69
CA GLU A 10 -8.76 14.44 -0.92
C GLU A 10 -8.81 12.93 -1.22
N TYR A 11 -7.87 12.42 -2.02
CA TYR A 11 -7.68 10.98 -2.23
C TYR A 11 -7.48 10.25 -0.89
N MET A 12 -6.57 10.74 -0.04
CA MET A 12 -6.31 10.14 1.27
C MET A 12 -7.48 10.32 2.27
N SER A 13 -8.48 11.12 1.91
CA SER A 13 -9.72 11.30 2.66
C SER A 13 -10.88 10.50 2.05
N ASN A 14 -10.64 9.68 1.03
CA ASN A 14 -11.63 8.96 0.23
C ASN A 14 -12.62 9.86 -0.53
N ASN A 15 -12.28 11.14 -0.74
CA ASN A 15 -13.09 12.09 -1.47
C ASN A 15 -12.62 12.15 -2.94
N PHE A 16 -12.99 11.14 -3.73
CA PHE A 16 -12.46 10.98 -5.08
C PHE A 16 -12.99 12.02 -6.06
N GLU A 17 -14.20 12.55 -5.85
CA GLU A 17 -14.76 13.64 -6.65
C GLU A 17 -13.92 14.91 -6.51
N ALA A 18 -13.71 15.39 -5.27
CA ALA A 18 -12.86 16.56 -5.05
C ALA A 18 -11.40 16.31 -5.46
N SER A 19 -10.90 15.09 -5.24
CA SER A 19 -9.57 14.68 -5.71
C SER A 19 -9.44 14.82 -7.23
N LEU A 20 -10.46 14.41 -7.99
CA LEU A 20 -10.49 14.53 -9.44
C LEU A 20 -10.47 15.99 -9.89
N ASP A 21 -11.27 16.85 -9.26
CA ASP A 21 -11.31 18.27 -9.59
C ASP A 21 -9.97 18.97 -9.37
N TRP A 22 -9.33 18.69 -8.22
CA TRP A 22 -7.99 19.20 -7.94
C TRP A 22 -6.94 18.64 -8.91
N ALA A 23 -7.06 17.39 -9.32
CA ALA A 23 -6.16 16.78 -10.28
C ALA A 23 -6.32 17.40 -11.68
N LYS A 24 -7.55 17.71 -12.11
CA LYS A 24 -7.84 18.43 -13.38
C LYS A 24 -7.20 19.81 -13.33
N LEU A 25 -7.43 20.56 -12.24
CA LEU A 25 -6.83 21.88 -12.05
C LEU A 25 -5.30 21.83 -11.99
N ALA A 26 -4.70 20.77 -11.44
CA ALA A 26 -3.26 20.59 -11.46
C ALA A 26 -2.74 20.36 -12.88
N ALA A 27 -3.45 19.56 -13.68
CA ALA A 27 -3.13 19.31 -15.08
C ALA A 27 -3.24 20.58 -15.94
N ASP A 28 -4.27 21.39 -15.74
CA ASP A 28 -4.45 22.70 -16.40
C ASP A 28 -3.29 23.67 -16.09
N HIS A 29 -2.68 23.53 -14.91
CA HIS A 29 -1.49 24.27 -14.50
C HIS A 29 -0.15 23.56 -14.84
N GLY A 30 -0.17 22.61 -15.77
CA GLY A 30 1.03 21.98 -16.33
C GLY A 30 1.64 20.84 -15.51
N ILE A 31 0.96 20.34 -14.47
CA ILE A 31 1.38 19.09 -13.81
C ILE A 31 1.00 17.90 -14.69
N ASN A 32 1.96 17.02 -14.98
CA ASN A 32 1.69 15.79 -15.71
C ASN A 32 0.97 14.76 -14.82
N VAL A 33 -0.36 14.87 -14.74
CA VAL A 33 -1.21 13.87 -14.09
C VAL A 33 -1.52 12.75 -15.09
N LYS A 34 -1.32 11.51 -14.68
CA LYS A 34 -1.57 10.35 -15.55
C LYS A 34 -3.05 10.25 -15.89
N SER A 35 -3.38 10.06 -17.17
CA SER A 35 -4.78 9.91 -17.63
C SER A 35 -5.51 8.76 -16.92
N TRP A 36 -4.82 7.62 -16.70
CA TRP A 36 -5.38 6.49 -15.96
C TRP A 36 -5.69 6.84 -14.50
N HIS A 37 -4.93 7.74 -13.87
CA HIS A 37 -5.22 8.18 -12.51
C HIS A 37 -6.50 9.02 -12.49
N MET A 38 -6.71 9.87 -13.48
CA MET A 38 -7.97 10.63 -13.62
C MET A 38 -9.17 9.70 -13.82
N ALA A 39 -9.04 8.70 -14.69
CA ALA A 39 -10.07 7.69 -14.91
C ALA A 39 -10.36 6.86 -13.64
N TYR A 40 -9.31 6.55 -12.87
CA TYR A 40 -9.43 5.89 -11.58
C TYR A 40 -10.24 6.73 -10.59
N LEU A 41 -9.90 8.01 -10.41
CA LEU A 41 -10.63 8.92 -9.52
C LEU A 41 -12.09 9.08 -9.96
N GLU A 42 -12.34 9.24 -11.25
CA GLU A 42 -13.69 9.32 -11.83
C GLU A 42 -14.51 8.06 -11.54
N SER A 43 -13.91 6.88 -11.70
CA SER A 43 -14.59 5.60 -11.44
C SER A 43 -15.00 5.40 -9.97
N LEU A 44 -14.34 6.11 -9.04
CA LEU A 44 -14.61 6.04 -7.60
C LEU A 44 -15.38 7.24 -7.05
N ALA A 45 -15.64 8.28 -7.84
CA ALA A 45 -16.29 9.52 -7.39
C ALA A 45 -17.63 9.29 -6.66
N ASN A 46 -18.38 8.24 -7.05
CA ASN A 46 -19.67 7.88 -6.48
C ASN A 46 -19.64 6.58 -5.66
N VAL A 47 -18.45 6.14 -5.24
CA VAL A 47 -18.28 4.91 -4.47
C VAL A 47 -17.98 5.24 -3.02
N ASP A 48 -18.89 4.86 -2.12
CA ASP A 48 -18.63 4.90 -0.67
C ASP A 48 -17.71 3.73 -0.29
N VAL A 49 -16.40 3.99 -0.35
CA VAL A 49 -15.36 2.98 -0.08
C VAL A 49 -15.17 2.75 1.41
N TYR A 50 -14.69 1.55 1.76
CA TYR A 50 -14.35 1.19 3.14
C TYR A 50 -15.51 1.34 4.14
N ARG A 51 -16.66 0.75 3.81
CA ARG A 51 -17.79 0.70 4.74
C ARG A 51 -17.57 -0.39 5.78
N PHE A 52 -17.26 0.03 6.99
CA PHE A 52 -16.97 -0.87 8.11
C PHE A 52 -18.23 -1.36 8.83
N SER A 53 -18.23 -2.63 9.21
CA SER A 53 -19.15 -3.23 10.17
C SER A 53 -18.42 -4.19 11.12
N GLY A 54 -19.07 -4.58 12.22
CA GLY A 54 -18.44 -5.39 13.27
C GLY A 54 -17.69 -4.55 14.32
N PRO A 55 -16.70 -5.13 15.03
CA PRO A 55 -15.98 -4.45 16.09
C PRO A 55 -15.09 -3.33 15.55
N ALA A 56 -14.91 -2.27 16.35
CA ALA A 56 -14.03 -1.15 15.99
C ALA A 56 -12.54 -1.49 16.09
N SER A 57 -12.20 -2.56 16.83
CA SER A 57 -10.83 -3.05 16.98
C SER A 57 -10.83 -4.57 16.87
N GLU A 58 -9.89 -5.12 16.10
CA GLU A 58 -9.68 -6.55 15.98
C GLU A 58 -8.19 -6.89 16.13
N ARG A 59 -7.90 -7.93 16.92
CA ARG A 59 -6.56 -8.48 17.05
C ARG A 59 -6.49 -9.82 16.33
N LEU A 60 -5.55 -9.93 15.39
CA LEU A 60 -5.31 -11.12 14.59
C LEU A 60 -3.95 -11.73 14.92
N THR A 61 -3.83 -13.04 14.69
CA THR A 61 -2.52 -13.70 14.64
C THR A 61 -1.75 -13.19 13.43
N MET A 62 -0.55 -12.67 13.67
CA MET A 62 0.39 -12.24 12.64
C MET A 62 1.37 -13.37 12.35
N ARG A 63 1.56 -13.70 11.08
CA ARG A 63 2.57 -14.66 10.62
C ARG A 63 3.78 -13.90 10.07
N ILE A 64 4.95 -14.28 10.55
CA ILE A 64 6.27 -13.79 10.10
C ILE A 64 7.07 -15.03 9.68
N GLY A 65 7.87 -14.96 8.61
CA GLY A 65 8.41 -16.16 7.95
C GLY A 65 9.33 -15.81 6.78
N ARG A 66 9.38 -16.60 5.71
CA ARG A 66 10.05 -16.17 4.47
C ARG A 66 9.01 -15.86 3.38
N PRO A 67 8.97 -14.62 2.84
CA PRO A 67 9.77 -13.46 3.24
C PRO A 67 9.35 -12.97 4.64
N ASP A 68 10.23 -12.22 5.30
CA ASP A 68 10.14 -11.77 6.70
C ASP A 68 9.26 -10.54 6.87
N VAL A 69 8.03 -10.65 6.36
CA VAL A 69 7.02 -9.58 6.34
C VAL A 69 5.75 -10.00 7.08
N PRO A 70 5.08 -9.05 7.76
CA PRO A 70 3.84 -9.30 8.51
C PRO A 70 2.72 -9.75 7.59
N ARG A 71 2.16 -10.92 7.89
CA ARG A 71 1.02 -11.50 7.19
C ARG A 71 -0.14 -11.78 8.12
N VAL A 72 -1.35 -11.63 7.62
CA VAL A 72 -2.59 -12.01 8.29
C VAL A 72 -3.49 -12.81 7.36
N ASP A 73 -4.31 -13.68 7.94
CA ASP A 73 -5.36 -14.36 7.20
C ASP A 73 -6.52 -13.36 6.96
N VAL A 74 -6.95 -13.23 5.71
CA VAL A 74 -7.97 -12.29 5.26
C VAL A 74 -9.03 -13.04 4.48
N MET A 75 -10.31 -12.92 4.86
CA MET A 75 -11.42 -13.46 4.08
C MET A 75 -11.86 -12.42 3.04
N ILE A 76 -12.06 -12.86 1.80
CA ILE A 76 -12.51 -12.00 0.70
C ILE A 76 -13.86 -12.50 0.19
N ASN A 77 -14.80 -11.55 0.10
CA ASN A 77 -16.18 -11.73 -0.36
C ASN A 77 -16.90 -12.93 0.31
N GLY A 78 -16.54 -13.26 1.56
CA GLY A 78 -17.07 -14.42 2.29
C GLY A 78 -16.78 -15.79 1.65
N ARG A 79 -15.86 -15.87 0.68
CA ARG A 79 -15.63 -17.07 -0.16
C ARG A 79 -14.25 -17.69 0.00
N LYS A 80 -13.21 -16.86 0.13
CA LYS A 80 -11.82 -17.32 0.10
C LYS A 80 -10.99 -16.62 1.16
N THR A 81 -10.33 -17.40 2.01
CA THR A 81 -9.31 -16.89 2.91
C THR A 81 -7.95 -16.95 2.23
N VAL A 82 -7.23 -15.83 2.21
CA VAL A 82 -5.86 -15.73 1.70
C VAL A 82 -4.95 -15.11 2.74
N SER A 83 -3.65 -15.36 2.63
CA SER A 83 -2.64 -14.67 3.44
C SER A 83 -2.35 -13.30 2.82
N GLY A 84 -2.82 -12.23 3.45
CA GLY A 84 -2.51 -10.85 3.06
C GLY A 84 -1.24 -10.34 3.74
N ILE A 85 -0.33 -9.72 2.98
CA ILE A 85 0.82 -9.00 3.54
C ILE A 85 0.35 -7.61 3.98
N VAL A 86 0.70 -7.18 5.19
CA VAL A 86 0.51 -5.79 5.64
C VAL A 86 1.62 -4.96 5.00
N ASP A 87 1.30 -4.20 3.96
CA ASP A 87 2.28 -3.52 3.11
C ASP A 87 1.99 -2.02 3.05
N SER A 88 2.66 -1.26 3.92
CA SER A 88 2.55 0.20 3.90
C SER A 88 3.32 0.86 2.74
N GLY A 89 4.18 0.12 2.03
CA GLY A 89 4.90 0.61 0.84
C GLY A 89 4.04 0.63 -0.42
N ALA A 90 3.06 -0.26 -0.52
CA ALA A 90 2.09 -0.28 -1.62
C ALA A 90 1.07 0.88 -1.47
N VAL A 91 0.87 1.68 -2.51
CA VAL A 91 -0.11 2.81 -2.49
C VAL A 91 -1.55 2.31 -2.30
N LEU A 92 -1.93 1.28 -3.06
CA LEU A 92 -3.23 0.63 -3.03
C LEU A 92 -3.07 -0.82 -2.58
N SER A 93 -4.14 -1.41 -2.03
CA SER A 93 -4.18 -2.86 -1.89
C SER A 93 -4.09 -3.52 -3.27
N ILE A 94 -3.32 -4.60 -3.38
CA ILE A 94 -3.07 -5.29 -4.65
C ILE A 94 -3.50 -6.74 -4.53
N ILE A 95 -4.26 -7.25 -5.50
CA ILE A 95 -4.57 -8.67 -5.64
C ILE A 95 -3.92 -9.23 -6.89
N SER A 96 -3.59 -10.52 -6.85
CA SER A 96 -3.11 -11.24 -8.03
C SER A 96 -4.23 -11.42 -9.07
N GLN A 97 -3.87 -11.45 -10.35
CA GLN A 97 -4.82 -11.71 -11.44
C GLN A 97 -5.57 -13.04 -11.24
N SER A 98 -4.86 -14.07 -10.78
CA SER A 98 -5.46 -15.38 -10.48
C SER A 98 -6.45 -15.32 -9.32
N LEU A 99 -6.17 -14.54 -8.27
CA LEU A 99 -7.13 -14.32 -7.18
C LEU A 99 -8.36 -13.56 -7.69
N ALA A 100 -8.16 -12.46 -8.43
CA ALA A 100 -9.24 -11.66 -8.99
C ALA A 100 -10.17 -12.49 -9.89
N SER A 101 -9.59 -13.37 -10.72
CA SER A 101 -10.36 -14.25 -11.62
C SER A 101 -11.13 -15.34 -10.87
N SER A 102 -10.79 -15.62 -9.62
CA SER A 102 -11.45 -16.63 -8.78
C SER A 102 -12.59 -16.08 -7.90
N LEU A 103 -12.82 -14.77 -7.92
CA LEU A 103 -13.75 -14.07 -7.04
C LEU A 103 -14.62 -13.08 -7.84
N PRO A 104 -15.82 -12.73 -7.36
CA PRO A 104 -16.59 -11.64 -7.96
C PRO A 104 -15.91 -10.30 -7.62
N VAL A 105 -15.10 -9.78 -8.55
CA VAL A 105 -14.47 -8.46 -8.45
C VAL A 105 -15.16 -7.53 -9.44
N HIS A 106 -15.63 -6.38 -8.95
CA HIS A 106 -16.24 -5.36 -9.80
C HIS A 106 -15.11 -4.55 -10.46
N LEU A 107 -14.84 -4.77 -11.74
CA LEU A 107 -13.80 -4.03 -12.46
C LEU A 107 -14.16 -2.55 -12.62
N LEU A 108 -13.18 -1.68 -12.45
CA LEU A 108 -13.33 -0.23 -12.61
C LEU A 108 -13.05 0.17 -14.06
N GLY A 109 -14.10 0.51 -14.80
CA GLY A 109 -14.01 1.02 -16.16
C GLY A 109 -13.27 0.09 -17.13
N ASN A 110 -12.90 0.62 -18.29
CA ASN A 110 -12.06 -0.05 -19.28
C ASN A 110 -10.79 0.77 -19.52
N PHE A 111 -9.95 0.86 -18.48
CA PHE A 111 -8.65 1.54 -18.54
C PHE A 111 -7.58 0.71 -17.81
N GLU A 112 -6.33 0.98 -18.15
CA GLU A 112 -5.17 0.33 -17.56
C GLU A 112 -4.32 1.39 -16.85
N GLY A 113 -3.89 1.08 -15.62
CA GLY A 113 -2.91 1.85 -14.89
C GLY A 113 -1.50 1.36 -15.12
N THR A 114 -0.52 2.16 -14.73
CA THR A 114 0.88 1.74 -14.75
C THR A 114 1.48 1.99 -13.38
N PHE A 115 1.90 0.92 -12.72
CA PHE A 115 2.68 0.99 -11.49
C PHE A 115 4.17 0.90 -11.84
N SER A 116 5.02 1.46 -10.99
CA SER A 116 6.47 1.35 -11.13
C SER A 116 6.96 0.30 -10.13
N GLY A 117 7.63 -0.75 -10.61
CA GLY A 117 8.36 -1.64 -9.70
C GLY A 117 9.59 -0.95 -9.10
N LEU A 118 10.26 -1.62 -8.16
CA LEU A 118 11.48 -1.08 -7.51
C LEU A 118 12.60 -0.70 -8.50
N LEU A 119 12.69 -1.43 -9.64
CA LEU A 119 13.66 -1.15 -10.71
C LEU A 119 13.16 -0.10 -11.73
N GLY A 120 11.98 0.49 -11.51
CA GLY A 120 11.39 1.50 -12.38
C GLY A 120 10.65 0.96 -13.61
N GLU A 121 10.64 -0.36 -13.81
CA GLU A 121 9.92 -0.98 -14.93
C GLU A 121 8.40 -0.77 -14.81
N PRO A 122 7.72 -0.32 -15.88
CA PRO A 122 6.27 -0.12 -15.88
C PRO A 122 5.55 -1.47 -15.84
N ILE A 123 4.62 -1.61 -14.90
CA ILE A 123 3.77 -2.79 -14.74
C ILE A 123 2.33 -2.37 -15.07
N PRO A 124 1.71 -2.95 -16.12
CA PRO A 124 0.30 -2.73 -16.41
C PRO A 124 -0.57 -3.34 -15.31
N VAL A 125 -1.55 -2.58 -14.84
CA VAL A 125 -2.50 -3.02 -13.80
C VAL A 125 -3.93 -2.63 -14.18
N HIS A 126 -4.87 -3.48 -13.81
CA HIS A 126 -6.29 -3.12 -13.80
C HIS A 126 -6.72 -2.71 -12.40
N PHE A 127 -7.92 -2.17 -12.27
CA PHE A 127 -8.47 -1.79 -10.98
C PHE A 127 -9.84 -2.42 -10.78
N GLY A 128 -10.18 -2.69 -9.52
CA GLY A 128 -11.47 -3.25 -9.16
C GLY A 128 -11.87 -2.90 -7.73
N ILE A 129 -13.08 -3.34 -7.37
CA ILE A 129 -13.63 -3.26 -6.02
C ILE A 129 -13.94 -4.68 -5.54
N LEU A 130 -13.37 -5.05 -4.40
CA LEU A 130 -13.84 -6.21 -3.64
C LEU A 130 -15.14 -5.84 -2.91
N GLU A 131 -16.12 -6.72 -2.96
CA GLU A 131 -17.40 -6.52 -2.27
C GLU A 131 -17.19 -6.43 -0.76
N GLN A 132 -16.34 -7.31 -0.21
CA GLN A 132 -16.04 -7.37 1.20
C GLN A 132 -14.63 -7.93 1.45
N LEU A 133 -13.93 -7.35 2.43
CA LEU A 133 -12.71 -7.86 3.03
C LEU A 133 -12.94 -7.98 4.53
N ASP A 134 -12.71 -9.16 5.11
CA ASP A 134 -12.82 -9.38 6.54
C ASP A 134 -11.45 -9.61 7.19
N LEU A 135 -11.20 -8.81 8.22
CA LEU A 135 -10.10 -8.94 9.17
C LEU A 135 -10.70 -9.51 10.46
N GLY A 136 -10.67 -10.83 10.61
CA GLY A 136 -11.34 -11.51 11.73
C GLY A 136 -12.84 -11.22 11.72
N LYS A 137 -13.35 -10.60 12.79
CA LYS A 137 -14.76 -10.19 12.90
C LYS A 137 -15.07 -8.82 12.32
N MET A 138 -14.06 -8.06 11.90
CA MET A 138 -14.23 -6.73 11.31
C MET A 138 -14.41 -6.87 9.80
N SER A 139 -15.55 -6.41 9.29
CA SER A 139 -15.89 -6.47 7.87
C SER A 139 -15.77 -5.10 7.22
N ILE A 140 -15.24 -5.07 5.99
CA ILE A 140 -14.99 -3.85 5.23
C ILE A 140 -15.56 -4.04 3.83
N ALA A 141 -16.65 -3.36 3.51
CA ALA A 141 -17.23 -3.41 2.17
C ALA A 141 -16.66 -2.33 1.25
N ASN A 142 -16.78 -2.55 -0.06
CA ASN A 142 -16.32 -1.64 -1.11
C ASN A 142 -14.82 -1.30 -0.97
N VAL A 143 -13.96 -2.30 -1.16
CA VAL A 143 -12.50 -2.16 -1.00
C VAL A 143 -11.85 -2.02 -2.38
N PRO A 144 -11.35 -0.82 -2.77
CA PRO A 144 -10.62 -0.65 -4.01
C PRO A 144 -9.30 -1.43 -3.99
N VAL A 145 -8.99 -2.09 -5.11
CA VAL A 145 -7.77 -2.86 -5.31
C VAL A 145 -7.19 -2.61 -6.70
N ALA A 146 -5.87 -2.69 -6.81
CA ALA A 146 -5.21 -2.93 -8.09
C ALA A 146 -5.15 -4.45 -8.34
N ILE A 147 -5.25 -4.83 -9.61
CA ILE A 147 -5.14 -6.22 -10.07
C ILE A 147 -3.84 -6.32 -10.85
N MET A 148 -2.89 -7.07 -10.30
CA MET A 148 -1.53 -7.16 -10.82
C MET A 148 -1.29 -8.54 -11.46
N PRO A 149 -0.54 -8.61 -12.60
CA PRO A 149 -0.16 -9.87 -13.21
C PRO A 149 0.54 -10.83 -12.24
N ASP A 150 0.22 -12.12 -12.32
CA ASP A 150 0.71 -13.13 -11.37
C ASP A 150 2.24 -13.29 -11.39
N ASP A 151 2.92 -12.98 -12.49
CA ASP A 151 4.40 -13.04 -12.57
C ASP A 151 5.08 -11.92 -11.78
N LYS A 152 4.38 -10.80 -11.56
CA LYS A 152 4.84 -9.69 -10.70
C LYS A 152 4.50 -9.88 -9.23
N MET A 153 3.58 -10.79 -8.94
CA MET A 153 3.19 -11.18 -7.57
C MET A 153 3.95 -12.43 -7.08
N LYS A 154 5.16 -12.66 -7.58
CA LYS A 154 6.00 -13.81 -7.24
C LYS A 154 7.44 -13.38 -7.02
N PHE A 155 8.09 -14.05 -6.07
CA PHE A 155 9.53 -13.88 -5.86
C PHE A 155 10.18 -15.19 -5.41
N LEU A 156 11.50 -15.26 -5.58
CA LEU A 156 12.30 -16.43 -5.27
C LEU A 156 12.74 -16.40 -3.81
N VAL A 157 12.30 -17.38 -3.03
CA VAL A 157 12.80 -17.63 -1.67
C VAL A 157 14.04 -18.51 -1.75
N SER A 158 15.01 -18.24 -0.87
CA SER A 158 16.22 -19.06 -0.66
C SER A 158 15.92 -20.56 -0.79
N GLY A 159 16.58 -21.22 -1.75
CA GLY A 159 16.33 -22.62 -2.11
C GLY A 159 15.43 -22.86 -3.35
N LYS A 160 15.24 -21.85 -4.22
CA LYS A 160 14.46 -21.93 -5.48
C LYS A 160 12.96 -22.22 -5.30
N LYS A 161 12.38 -21.97 -4.13
CA LYS A 161 10.92 -22.05 -3.96
C LYS A 161 10.32 -20.70 -4.33
N GLU A 162 9.38 -20.70 -5.27
CA GLU A 162 8.57 -19.52 -5.56
C GLU A 162 7.60 -19.27 -4.41
N PHE A 163 7.59 -18.04 -3.90
CA PHE A 163 6.51 -17.56 -3.05
C PHE A 163 5.57 -16.73 -3.90
N LYS A 164 4.27 -17.04 -3.82
CA LYS A 164 3.20 -16.32 -4.50
C LYS A 164 2.50 -15.42 -3.50
N ILE A 165 2.29 -14.18 -3.88
CA ILE A 165 1.48 -13.22 -3.14
C ILE A 165 0.10 -13.19 -3.78
N ASP A 166 -0.94 -13.40 -2.97
CA ASP A 166 -2.31 -13.24 -3.45
C ASP A 166 -2.87 -11.85 -3.10
N LEU A 167 -2.44 -11.27 -1.98
CA LEU A 167 -2.95 -9.99 -1.47
C LEU A 167 -1.86 -9.17 -0.76
N LEU A 168 -1.76 -7.91 -1.14
CA LEU A 168 -1.12 -6.83 -0.37
C LEU A 168 -2.20 -5.92 0.20
N LEU A 169 -2.13 -5.62 1.49
CA LEU A 169 -2.95 -4.61 2.15
C LEU A 169 -2.19 -3.29 2.08
N GLY A 170 -2.57 -2.42 1.15
CA GLY A 170 -1.83 -1.19 0.83
C GLY A 170 -2.21 0.01 1.68
N ALA A 171 -1.37 1.04 1.63
CA ALA A 171 -1.48 2.29 2.39
C ALA A 171 -2.87 2.93 2.33
N HIS A 172 -3.53 2.93 1.18
CA HIS A 172 -4.87 3.49 1.05
C HIS A 172 -5.92 2.76 1.91
N LEU A 173 -5.81 1.44 2.11
CA LEU A 173 -6.65 0.74 3.10
C LEU A 173 -6.10 0.93 4.51
N LEU A 174 -4.78 0.78 4.69
CA LEU A 174 -4.14 0.82 6.01
C LEU A 174 -4.34 2.16 6.74
N LYS A 175 -4.50 3.28 6.02
CA LYS A 175 -4.79 4.61 6.60
C LYS A 175 -6.09 4.67 7.40
N GLU A 176 -7.00 3.73 7.18
CA GLU A 176 -8.28 3.64 7.91
C GLU A 176 -8.09 3.12 9.34
N PHE A 177 -6.86 2.72 9.71
CA PHE A 177 -6.55 2.10 11.00
C PHE A 177 -5.43 2.80 11.76
N ARG A 178 -5.49 2.65 13.08
CA ARG A 178 -4.30 2.58 13.93
C ARG A 178 -3.87 1.11 13.96
N ILE A 179 -2.63 0.86 13.56
CA ILE A 179 -2.09 -0.49 13.42
C ILE A 179 -0.99 -0.69 14.46
N GLU A 180 -1.10 -1.77 15.23
CA GLU A 180 -0.08 -2.20 16.19
C GLU A 180 0.48 -3.55 15.73
N LEU A 181 1.76 -3.58 15.35
CA LEU A 181 2.49 -4.81 15.03
C LEU A 181 3.28 -5.27 16.25
N ASP A 182 2.82 -6.31 16.94
CA ASP A 182 3.54 -6.92 18.06
C ASP A 182 4.27 -8.19 17.59
N PHE A 183 5.53 -8.01 17.23
CA PHE A 183 6.42 -9.08 16.79
C PHE A 183 6.78 -10.08 17.89
N ARG A 184 6.70 -9.69 19.18
CA ARG A 184 6.98 -10.62 20.29
C ARG A 184 5.83 -11.59 20.48
N ARG A 185 4.60 -11.09 20.33
CA ARG A 185 3.37 -11.89 20.48
C ARG A 185 2.84 -12.48 19.18
N ASN A 186 3.49 -12.18 18.05
CA ASN A 186 3.01 -12.54 16.71
C ASN A 186 1.55 -12.16 16.53
N SER A 187 1.23 -10.90 16.81
CA SER A 187 -0.13 -10.37 16.66
C SER A 187 -0.12 -9.01 16.01
N VAL A 188 -1.15 -8.73 15.24
CA VAL A 188 -1.46 -7.38 14.76
C VAL A 188 -2.82 -6.95 15.28
N THR A 189 -2.93 -5.70 15.72
CA THR A 189 -4.21 -5.10 16.10
C THR A 189 -4.56 -4.00 15.10
N PHE A 190 -5.73 -4.11 14.48
CA PHE A 190 -6.31 -3.08 13.63
C PHE A 190 -7.41 -2.38 14.42
N THR A 191 -7.25 -1.08 14.67
CA THR A 191 -8.29 -0.24 15.29
C THR A 191 -8.76 0.78 14.27
N ARG A 192 -10.03 0.74 13.86
CA ARG A 192 -10.62 1.70 12.92
C ARG A 192 -10.46 3.12 13.46
N VAL A 193 -10.05 4.04 12.60
CA VAL A 193 -9.94 5.48 12.90
C VAL A 193 -11.01 6.23 12.10
N PRO A 194 -12.12 6.64 12.73
CA PRO A 194 -13.13 7.46 12.08
C PRO A 194 -12.54 8.78 11.56
N ALA A 195 -13.07 9.30 10.45
CA ALA A 195 -12.57 10.54 9.83
C ALA A 195 -12.45 11.71 10.82
N GLY A 196 -13.47 11.94 11.65
CA GLY A 196 -13.47 13.01 12.67
C GLY A 196 -12.50 12.82 13.84
N ALA A 197 -11.89 11.64 13.98
CA ALA A 197 -10.88 11.36 14.99
C ALA A 197 -9.44 11.64 14.50
N ARG A 198 -9.25 11.88 13.20
CA ARG A 198 -7.93 12.17 12.61
C ARG A 198 -7.51 13.59 13.02
N ARG A 199 -6.43 13.70 13.81
CA ARG A 199 -5.88 14.97 14.27
C ARG A 199 -4.36 14.97 14.12
N PRO A 200 -3.75 16.07 13.62
CA PRO A 200 -2.32 16.23 13.70
C PRO A 200 -1.85 16.22 15.16
N VAL A 201 -0.69 15.64 15.41
CA VAL A 201 -0.02 15.70 16.72
C VAL A 201 1.27 16.50 16.61
N ALA A 202 1.64 17.24 17.66
CA ALA A 202 2.75 18.21 17.59
C ALA A 202 4.11 17.55 17.32
N ASP A 203 4.28 16.30 17.74
CA ASP A 203 5.47 15.46 17.58
C ASP A 203 5.30 14.42 16.45
N GLN A 204 4.37 14.65 15.52
CA GLN A 204 4.11 13.75 14.40
C GLN A 204 5.34 13.59 13.50
N ASN A 205 5.85 12.37 13.40
CA ASN A 205 6.94 12.01 12.50
C ASN A 205 6.51 11.06 11.36
N LEU A 206 5.20 10.92 11.14
CA LEU A 206 4.61 10.14 10.06
C LEU A 206 3.76 11.06 9.19
N PHE A 207 4.04 11.15 7.91
CA PHE A 207 3.32 11.98 6.94
C PHE A 207 3.09 11.20 5.65
N ILE A 208 2.27 11.73 4.75
CA ILE A 208 2.05 11.12 3.43
C ILE A 208 2.88 11.88 2.40
N GLU A 209 3.66 11.14 1.62
CA GLU A 209 4.41 11.63 0.48
C GLU A 209 4.14 10.71 -0.72
N GLN A 210 3.65 11.28 -1.83
CA GLN A 210 3.31 10.52 -3.04
C GLN A 210 2.41 9.30 -2.73
N PHE A 211 1.34 9.53 -1.98
CA PHE A 211 0.38 8.52 -1.52
C PHE A 211 0.93 7.42 -0.59
N ARG A 212 2.18 7.55 -0.10
CA ARG A 212 2.81 6.57 0.80
C ARG A 212 3.16 7.17 2.16
N PRO A 213 3.11 6.38 3.24
CA PRO A 213 3.61 6.81 4.54
C PRO A 213 5.12 7.02 4.50
N ALA A 214 5.53 8.19 4.94
CA ALA A 214 6.91 8.61 5.03
C ALA A 214 7.24 9.10 6.45
N ILE A 215 8.48 8.88 6.87
CA ILE A 215 9.01 9.29 8.16
C ILE A 215 10.31 10.06 7.98
N ARG A 216 10.63 10.96 8.92
CA ARG A 216 11.98 11.55 8.99
C ARG A 216 12.85 10.76 9.96
N GLY A 217 14.07 10.48 9.55
CA GLY A 217 15.04 9.76 10.36
C GLY A 217 16.47 10.21 10.10
N THR A 218 17.39 9.69 10.90
CA THR A 218 18.82 9.97 10.78
C THR A 218 19.57 8.69 10.43
N ILE A 219 20.64 8.78 9.65
CA ILE A 219 21.54 7.63 9.40
C ILE A 219 22.79 7.83 10.25
N ASN A 220 23.13 6.84 11.08
CA ASN A 220 24.25 6.92 12.02
C ASN A 220 24.23 8.21 12.89
N ARG A 221 23.01 8.62 13.31
CA ARG A 221 22.75 9.86 14.09
C ARG A 221 23.20 11.15 13.41
N ARG A 222 23.32 11.15 12.07
CA ARG A 222 23.72 12.30 11.27
C ARG A 222 22.70 12.53 10.14
N GLY A 223 22.55 13.81 9.79
CA GLY A 223 21.61 14.25 8.75
C GLY A 223 20.15 14.01 9.11
N TRP A 224 19.26 14.54 8.28
CA TRP A 224 17.83 14.22 8.30
C TRP A 224 17.43 13.76 6.90
N TYR A 225 16.88 12.56 6.83
CA TYR A 225 16.44 11.91 5.59
C TYR A 225 14.98 11.54 5.71
N VAL A 226 14.30 11.54 4.56
CA VAL A 226 12.93 11.03 4.46
C VAL A 226 13.01 9.57 3.99
N PHE A 227 12.28 8.71 4.68
CA PHE A 227 12.14 7.29 4.34
C PHE A 227 10.69 6.99 4.08
N ILE A 228 10.40 6.19 3.05
CA ILE A 228 9.12 5.51 2.96
C ILE A 228 9.10 4.43 4.04
N LEU A 229 8.06 4.43 4.86
CA LEU A 229 7.83 3.38 5.83
C LEU A 229 7.15 2.21 5.12
N ASP A 230 7.91 1.14 4.89
CA ASP A 230 7.47 -0.01 4.10
C ASP A 230 7.54 -1.29 4.93
N THR A 231 6.38 -1.74 5.45
CA THR A 231 6.26 -3.01 6.17
C THR A 231 6.26 -4.23 5.25
N GLY A 232 6.12 -4.04 3.93
CA GLY A 232 6.18 -5.08 2.91
C GLY A 232 7.60 -5.40 2.42
N SER A 233 8.63 -4.71 2.91
CA SER A 233 10.03 -4.94 2.56
C SER A 233 10.83 -5.59 3.71
N GLU A 234 11.67 -6.58 3.39
CA GLU A 234 12.59 -7.20 4.35
C GLU A 234 13.83 -6.34 4.63
N VAL A 235 14.15 -5.40 3.73
CA VAL A 235 15.37 -4.61 3.79
C VAL A 235 15.10 -3.13 3.56
N THR A 236 15.90 -2.28 4.19
CA THR A 236 15.91 -0.85 3.92
C THR A 236 16.76 -0.58 2.68
N PHE A 237 16.14 0.00 1.65
CA PHE A 237 16.85 0.50 0.47
C PHE A 237 17.27 1.95 0.66
N LEU A 238 18.46 2.30 0.15
CA LEU A 238 18.98 3.66 0.11
C LEU A 238 19.22 4.06 -1.35
N ASN A 239 18.99 5.33 -1.67
CA ASN A 239 19.22 5.84 -3.02
C ASN A 239 20.72 5.86 -3.33
N GLU A 240 21.13 5.15 -4.38
CA GLU A 240 22.54 5.05 -4.78
C GLU A 240 23.18 6.43 -5.02
N ARG A 241 22.42 7.36 -5.60
CA ARG A 241 22.87 8.76 -5.85
C ARG A 241 23.24 9.52 -4.58
N GLN A 242 22.78 9.06 -3.42
CA GLN A 242 23.07 9.69 -2.12
C GLN A 242 24.27 9.03 -1.42
N LEU A 243 24.81 7.91 -1.90
CA LEU A 243 25.88 7.18 -1.20
C LEU A 243 27.09 8.06 -0.85
N GLY A 244 27.47 9.00 -1.72
CA GLY A 244 28.59 9.91 -1.48
C GLY A 244 28.37 10.93 -0.35
N SER A 245 27.12 11.19 0.05
CA SER A 245 26.76 12.10 1.15
C SER A 245 26.26 11.37 2.39
N LEU A 246 26.07 10.05 2.31
CA LEU A 246 25.61 9.24 3.42
C LEU A 246 26.79 8.84 4.32
N PRO A 247 26.64 8.91 5.66
CA PRO A 247 27.70 8.57 6.61
C PRO A 247 27.80 7.05 6.80
N ILE A 248 27.87 6.28 5.71
CA ILE A 248 27.86 4.82 5.71
C ILE A 248 29.15 4.27 5.09
N GLN A 249 29.57 3.10 5.56
CA GLN A 249 30.64 2.34 4.92
C GLN A 249 30.03 1.43 3.85
N VAL A 250 30.43 1.63 2.60
CA VAL A 250 30.05 0.72 1.50
C VAL A 250 31.04 -0.44 1.49
N PHE A 251 30.53 -1.65 1.72
CA PHE A 251 31.31 -2.87 1.56
C PHE A 251 31.25 -3.36 0.11
N ALA A 252 32.27 -4.09 -0.34
CA ALA A 252 32.23 -4.77 -1.64
C ALA A 252 30.94 -5.61 -1.74
N PRO A 253 30.28 -5.68 -2.91
CA PRO A 253 28.96 -6.29 -3.04
C PRO A 253 29.00 -7.75 -2.60
N LYS A 254 28.50 -8.01 -1.40
CA LYS A 254 28.00 -9.34 -1.04
C LYS A 254 26.56 -9.38 -1.51
N MET A 255 26.22 -10.33 -2.37
CA MET A 255 24.83 -10.56 -2.75
C MET A 255 24.02 -10.84 -1.48
N HIS A 256 23.17 -9.89 -1.09
CA HIS A 256 22.19 -10.11 -0.05
C HIS A 256 21.01 -10.88 -0.66
N ASN A 257 20.67 -12.02 -0.07
CA ASN A 257 19.55 -12.86 -0.47
C ASN A 257 18.21 -12.31 0.03
N ALA A 258 17.98 -10.99 -0.06
CA ALA A 258 16.67 -10.42 0.20
C ALA A 258 15.68 -11.07 -0.76
N THR A 259 14.61 -11.61 -0.21
CA THR A 259 13.67 -12.47 -0.91
C THR A 259 12.49 -11.64 -1.43
N LEU A 260 12.07 -10.61 -0.70
CA LEU A 260 11.10 -9.62 -1.12
C LEU A 260 11.68 -8.21 -0.99
N GLN A 261 11.78 -7.53 -2.13
CA GLN A 261 12.08 -6.11 -2.24
C GLN A 261 10.71 -5.45 -2.49
N GLY A 262 10.27 -4.54 -1.60
CA GLY A 262 8.90 -4.02 -1.56
C GLY A 262 8.25 -3.75 -2.94
N LEU A 263 6.95 -3.99 -3.04
CA LEU A 263 6.17 -3.78 -4.27
C LEU A 263 5.42 -2.44 -4.18
N GLY A 264 6.00 -1.37 -4.73
CA GLY A 264 5.32 -0.06 -4.75
C GLY A 264 6.13 1.11 -5.26
#